data_AF-F9QBD7-F1
#
_entry.id   AF-F9QBD7-F1
#
_cell.length_a   1.000
_cell.length_b   1.000
_cell.length_c   1.000
_cell.angle_alpha   90.00
_cell.angle_beta   90.00
_cell.angle_gamma   90.00
#
_symmetry.space_group_name_H-M   'P 1'
#
loop_
_entity.id
_entity.type
_entity.pdbx_description
1 polymer ?
#
loop_
_entity_poly.entity_id
_entity_poly.type
_entity_poly.pdbx_seq_one_letter_code
_entity_poly.pdbx_strand_id
1 'polypeptide(L)' 'MSELAKGTEVLTSGGIIGKITKVTEGSASIVIALNDTTEITINRNYIVAVLPKGSLKSL' A
#
# COMPACT_ATOMS: atom_id res chain seq x y z
N MET A 1 -5.63 -10.70 -8.98
CA MET A 1 -4.22 -10.78 -9.45
C MET A 1 -3.53 -9.41 -9.59
N SER A 2 -4.24 -8.29 -9.74
CA SER A 2 -3.64 -6.94 -9.83
C SER A 2 -4.06 -6.01 -8.69
N GLU A 3 -4.14 -6.55 -7.48
CA GLU A 3 -4.62 -5.83 -6.29
C GLU A 3 -3.58 -4.87 -5.69
N LEU A 4 -2.33 -4.95 -6.15
CA LEU A 4 -1.22 -4.08 -5.71
C LEU A 4 -0.81 -3.16 -6.86
N ALA A 5 -1.71 -2.26 -7.25
CA ALA A 5 -1.44 -1.24 -8.28
C ALA A 5 -1.13 0.12 -7.65
N LYS A 6 -0.42 0.98 -8.39
CA LYS A 6 -0.23 2.39 -7.98
C LYS A 6 -1.58 3.06 -7.69
N GLY A 7 -1.65 3.70 -6.54
CA GLY A 7 -2.80 4.40 -6.02
C GLY A 7 -3.77 3.53 -5.25
N THR A 8 -3.48 2.24 -5.03
CA THR A 8 -4.29 1.36 -4.18
C THR A 8 -3.96 1.61 -2.72
N GLU A 9 -4.97 1.64 -1.87
CA GLU A 9 -4.82 1.73 -0.43
C GLU A 9 -4.54 0.32 0.10
N VAL A 10 -3.62 0.19 1.05
CA VAL A 10 -3.24 -1.11 1.62
C VAL A 10 -3.08 -0.99 3.12
N LEU A 11 -3.46 -2.05 3.81
CA LEU A 11 -3.23 -2.26 5.24
C LEU A 11 -2.04 -3.20 5.41
N THR A 12 -1.07 -2.75 6.16
CA THR A 12 0.13 -3.52 6.49
C THR A 12 -0.02 -4.22 7.85
N SER A 13 0.78 -5.26 8.09
CA SER A 13 0.72 -6.07 9.32
C SER A 13 1.01 -5.26 10.61
N GLY A 14 1.57 -4.07 10.50
CA GLY A 14 1.78 -3.16 11.62
C GLY A 14 0.58 -2.26 11.94
N GLY A 15 -0.57 -2.45 11.29
CA GLY A 15 -1.73 -1.55 11.41
C GLY A 15 -1.57 -0.24 10.64
N ILE A 16 -0.53 -0.13 9.82
CA ILE A 16 -0.23 1.07 9.05
C ILE A 16 -1.00 0.99 7.74
N ILE A 17 -1.75 2.05 7.44
CA ILE A 17 -2.48 2.21 6.18
C ILE A 17 -1.70 3.18 5.30
N GLY A 18 -1.53 2.82 4.04
CA GLY A 18 -0.83 3.66 3.07
C GLY A 18 -1.33 3.45 1.66
N LYS A 19 -0.93 4.33 0.75
CA LYS A 19 -1.28 4.27 -0.67
C LYS A 19 -0.06 3.91 -1.50
N ILE A 20 -0.16 2.89 -2.34
CA ILE A 20 0.96 2.44 -3.17
C ILE A 20 1.36 3.55 -4.13
N THR A 21 2.60 4.03 -4.06
CA THR A 21 3.12 5.06 -4.98
C THR A 21 4.05 4.46 -6.02
N LYS A 22 4.69 3.34 -5.70
CA LYS A 22 5.58 2.62 -6.63
C LYS A 22 5.53 1.11 -6.42
N VAL A 23 5.49 0.40 -7.54
CA VAL A 23 5.56 -1.06 -7.59
C VAL A 23 6.74 -1.39 -8.49
N THR A 24 7.66 -2.21 -8.00
CA THR A 24 8.81 -2.66 -8.77
C THR A 24 8.54 -4.09 -9.22
N GLU A 25 8.30 -4.27 -10.51
CA GLU A 25 8.04 -5.60 -11.08
C GLU A 25 9.29 -6.48 -10.95
N GLY A 26 9.09 -7.71 -10.47
CA GLY A 26 10.18 -8.66 -10.18
C GLY A 26 10.83 -8.52 -8.80
N SER A 27 10.57 -7.43 -8.07
CA SER A 27 11.00 -7.28 -6.67
C SER A 27 9.83 -7.44 -5.71
N ALA A 28 10.06 -8.10 -4.57
CA ALA A 28 9.02 -8.26 -3.55
C ALA A 28 8.75 -6.97 -2.75
N SER A 29 9.51 -5.90 -3.00
CA SER A 29 9.37 -4.60 -2.33
C SER A 29 8.49 -3.64 -3.12
N ILE A 30 7.59 -2.95 -2.43
CA ILE A 30 6.76 -1.87 -2.96
C ILE A 30 6.90 -0.62 -2.09
N VAL A 31 6.62 0.54 -2.67
CA VAL A 31 6.63 1.82 -1.95
C VAL A 31 5.19 2.24 -1.70
N ILE A 32 4.92 2.57 -0.43
CA ILE A 32 3.64 3.08 0.05
C ILE A 32 3.85 4.44 0.68
N ALA A 33 3.04 5.42 0.28
CA ALA A 33 2.92 6.70 0.95
C ALA A 33 1.99 6.58 2.15
N LEU A 34 2.46 7.03 3.31
CA LEU A 34 1.65 7.17 4.53
C LEU A 34 0.93 8.52 4.56
N ASN A 35 1.59 9.54 4.01
CA ASN A 35 1.10 10.89 3.85
C ASN A 35 1.85 11.56 2.68
N ASP A 36 1.59 12.83 2.39
CA ASP A 36 2.18 13.54 1.24
C ASP A 36 3.70 13.75 1.33
N THR A 37 4.29 13.64 2.52
CA THR A 37 5.73 13.87 2.76
C THR A 37 6.50 12.62 3.17
N THR A 38 5.80 11.53 3.47
CA THR A 38 6.37 10.31 4.05
C THR A 38 5.99 9.10 3.21
N GLU A 39 7.00 8.54 2.56
CA GLU A 39 6.91 7.26 1.86
C GLU A 39 7.77 6.23 2.56
N ILE A 40 7.29 4.99 2.62
CA ILE A 40 8.03 3.86 3.17
C ILE A 40 8.07 2.73 2.14
N THR A 41 9.20 2.02 2.11
CA THR A 41 9.32 0.81 1.28
C THR A 41 9.04 -0.40 2.16
N ILE A 42 8.07 -1.22 1.77
CA ILE A 42 7.74 -2.46 2.47
C ILE A 42 7.76 -3.64 1.51
N ASN A 43 7.94 -4.83 2.05
CA ASN A 43 7.74 -6.03 1.26
C ASN A 43 6.24 -6.33 1.13
N ARG A 44 5.80 -6.72 -0.07
CA ARG A 44 4.41 -7.10 -0.37
C ARG A 44 3.87 -8.18 0.56
N ASN A 45 4.74 -9.02 1.12
CA ASN A 45 4.38 -10.04 2.09
C ASN A 45 3.84 -9.48 3.42
N TYR A 46 4.13 -8.21 3.73
CA TYR A 46 3.59 -7.52 4.92
C TYR A 46 2.23 -6.87 4.67
N ILE A 47 1.67 -6.96 3.46
CA ILE A 47 0.35 -6.43 3.14
C ILE A 47 -0.68 -7.47 3.52
N VAL A 48 -1.51 -7.12 4.50
CA VAL A 48 -2.55 -8.00 5.05
C VAL A 48 -3.84 -7.86 4.26
N ALA A 49 -4.13 -6.64 3.81
CA ALA A 49 -5.33 -6.37 3.02
C ALA A 49 -5.10 -5.21 2.04
N VAL A 50 -5.78 -5.30 0.90
CA VAL A 50 -5.93 -4.20 -0.03
C VAL A 50 -7.27 -3.52 0.25
N LEU A 51 -7.24 -2.21 0.42
CA LEU A 51 -8.40 -1.39 0.69
C LEU A 51 -8.90 -0.81 -0.64
N PRO A 52 -10.20 -0.92 -0.96
CA PRO A 52 -10.76 -0.26 -2.13
C PRO A 52 -10.65 1.26 -1.96
N LYS A 53 -10.22 1.95 -3.02
CA LYS A 53 -10.02 3.41 -3.02
C LYS A 53 -11.19 4.13 -2.37
N GLY A 54 -10.94 4.88 -1.29
CA GLY A 54 -11.93 5.70 -0.60
C GLY A 54 -12.63 5.01 0.58
N SER A 55 -12.24 3.79 0.94
CA SER A 55 -12.75 3.11 2.15
C SER A 55 -12.31 3.77 3.46
N LEU A 56 -11.18 4.49 3.44
CA LEU A 56 -10.77 5.39 4.53
C LEU A 56 -11.78 6.51 4.81
N LYS A 57 -12.66 6.84 3.85
CA LYS A 57 -13.68 7.88 3.99
C LYS A 57 -15.01 7.36 4.53
N SER A 58 -15.13 6.03 4.66
CA SER A 58 -16.34 5.34 5.11
C SER A 58 -16.28 4.94 6.59
N LEU A 59 -15.15 5.18 7.26
CA LEU A 59 -14.96 5.01 8.69
C LEU A 59 -14.93 6.38 9.36
#